data_AF-A0A2D6S5N7-F1
#
_entry.id   AF-A0A2D6S5N7-F1
#
_cell.length_a   1.000
_cell.length_b   1.000
_cell.length_c   1.000
_cell.angle_alpha   90.00
_cell.angle_beta   90.00
_cell.angle_gamma   90.00
#
_symmetry.space_group_name_H-M   'P 1'
#
loop_
_entity.id
_entity.type
_entity.pdbx_description
1 polymer ?
#
loop_
_entity_poly.entity_id
_entity_poly.type
_entity_poly.pdbx_seq_one_letter_code
_entity_poly.pdbx_strand_id
1 'polypeptide(L)'
;MSATTPPVSPSPKPAKKSWLTRMRQRNVLPGFGLSMGITVFSLSLLVVLPFAMMAYTTTQMGWSGFWETISQPQVIAAIKLSLWVSFLAMLTNMVFGTLVAWVLVRYEFWGKSLINALVDLPFALPTAVTGISLATLYAPNGLIGQWFAKFDIQVAFTPIGIWLALVVVSFPFIVRAVQPVLAELSVEFEEASAVLGANRLTTFGKVILPELLPALFMGAGMMFARATGEYGSVIFIAGNIPMES
;
A
#
# COMPACT_ATOMS: atom_id res chain seq x y z
N MET A 1 79.28 -8.53 40.18
CA MET A 1 78.13 -8.86 41.05
C MET A 1 76.91 -8.99 40.17
N SER A 2 76.51 -10.23 39.87
CA SER A 2 75.36 -10.58 39.03
C SER A 2 74.06 -10.32 39.79
N ALA A 3 73.20 -9.46 39.25
CA ALA A 3 71.84 -9.27 39.75
C ALA A 3 70.89 -10.20 38.98
N THR A 4 70.50 -11.30 39.62
CA THR A 4 69.44 -12.22 39.18
C THR A 4 68.08 -11.60 39.43
N THR A 5 67.32 -11.31 38.38
CA THR A 5 65.91 -10.90 38.47
C THR A 5 65.01 -12.10 38.82
N PRO A 6 64.03 -11.97 39.72
CA PRO A 6 63.12 -13.06 40.09
C PRO A 6 62.12 -13.37 38.95
N PRO A 7 61.57 -14.60 38.87
CA PRO A 7 60.66 -15.01 37.82
C PRO A 7 59.29 -14.33 37.97
N VAL A 8 58.76 -13.80 36.86
CA VAL A 8 57.42 -13.23 36.74
C VAL A 8 56.37 -14.33 36.91
N SER A 9 55.48 -14.18 37.89
CA SER A 9 54.35 -15.09 38.09
C SER A 9 53.36 -14.98 36.92
N PRO A 10 52.79 -16.09 36.42
CA PRO A 10 51.85 -16.03 35.32
C PRO A 10 50.54 -15.36 35.76
N SER A 11 50.13 -14.34 35.02
CA SER A 11 48.84 -13.67 35.15
C SER A 11 47.69 -14.69 35.12
N PRO A 12 46.66 -14.56 35.98
CA PRO A 12 45.52 -15.47 35.99
C PRO A 12 44.79 -15.38 34.65
N LYS A 13 44.63 -16.52 33.97
CA LYS A 13 43.88 -16.63 32.70
C LYS A 13 42.44 -16.14 32.92
N PRO A 14 41.87 -15.30 32.04
CA PRO A 14 40.48 -14.89 32.18
C PRO A 14 39.59 -16.14 32.08
N ALA A 15 38.77 -16.36 33.10
CA ALA A 15 37.81 -17.46 33.12
C ALA A 15 36.93 -17.37 31.86
N LYS A 16 36.98 -18.41 31.02
CA LYS A 16 36.05 -18.58 29.89
C LYS A 16 34.63 -18.66 30.44
N LYS A 17 33.95 -17.51 30.58
CA LYS A 17 32.51 -17.48 30.82
C LYS A 17 31.85 -18.15 29.62
N SER A 18 31.38 -19.37 29.86
CA SER A 18 30.68 -20.20 28.89
C SER A 18 29.59 -19.40 28.18
N TRP A 19 29.68 -19.32 26.86
CA TRP A 19 28.68 -18.71 25.97
C TRP A 19 27.25 -19.24 26.21
N LEU A 20 27.11 -20.42 26.85
CA LEU A 20 25.82 -21.03 27.21
C LEU A 20 25.09 -20.25 28.29
N THR A 21 25.78 -19.45 29.12
CA THR A 21 25.13 -18.64 30.15
C THR A 21 24.56 -17.32 29.64
N ARG A 22 24.82 -16.93 28.38
CA ARG A 22 24.30 -15.69 27.79
C ARG A 22 22.92 -15.85 27.13
N MET A 23 22.48 -17.09 26.87
CA MET A 23 21.14 -17.37 26.29
C MET A 23 20.01 -17.41 27.31
N ARG A 24 20.29 -17.23 28.61
CA ARG A 24 19.23 -17.07 29.61
C ARG A 24 18.83 -15.60 29.69
N GLN A 25 18.36 -15.05 28.56
CA GLN A 25 17.61 -13.80 28.59
C GLN A 25 16.32 -14.08 29.38
N ARG A 26 16.32 -13.58 30.61
CA ARG A 26 15.20 -13.66 31.54
C ARG A 26 14.09 -12.81 30.91
N ASN A 27 13.10 -13.45 30.29
CA ASN A 27 11.89 -12.79 29.78
C ASN A 27 11.39 -11.84 30.87
N VAL A 28 11.42 -10.54 30.57
CA VAL A 28 11.18 -9.45 31.55
C VAL A 28 9.70 -9.39 31.97
N LEU A 29 8.83 -10.13 31.27
CA LEU A 29 7.40 -10.26 31.53
C LEU A 29 7.08 -11.72 31.93
N PRO A 30 6.61 -12.00 33.16
CA PRO A 30 6.09 -13.31 33.51
C PRO A 30 4.88 -13.64 32.61
N GLY A 31 4.91 -14.79 31.93
CA GLY A 31 3.81 -15.21 31.04
C GLY A 31 3.84 -14.69 29.61
N PHE A 32 4.96 -14.12 29.13
CA PHE A 32 5.10 -13.63 27.74
C PHE A 32 4.72 -14.67 26.69
N GLY A 33 5.17 -15.93 26.84
CA GLY A 33 4.83 -16.99 25.87
C GLY A 33 3.34 -17.34 25.83
N LEU A 34 2.68 -17.38 27.00
CA LEU A 34 1.27 -17.72 27.10
C LEU A 34 0.39 -16.57 26.58
N SER A 35 0.69 -15.33 26.98
CA SER A 35 -0.02 -14.13 26.52
C SER A 35 0.16 -13.90 25.02
N MET A 36 1.38 -14.09 24.48
CA MET A 36 1.64 -14.05 23.05
C MET A 36 0.86 -15.14 22.32
N GLY A 37 0.88 -16.37 22.83
CA GLY A 37 0.13 -17.50 22.25
C GLY A 37 -1.38 -17.24 22.19
N ILE A 38 -1.97 -16.77 23.30
CA ILE A 38 -3.40 -16.41 23.36
C ILE A 38 -3.71 -15.27 22.39
N THR A 39 -2.85 -14.25 22.31
CA THR A 39 -3.06 -13.09 21.43
C THR A 39 -3.02 -13.52 19.96
N VAL A 40 -1.98 -14.25 19.54
CA VAL A 40 -1.85 -14.76 18.17
C VAL A 40 -3.02 -15.68 17.83
N PHE A 41 -3.39 -16.59 18.73
CA PHE A 41 -4.53 -17.48 18.52
C PHE A 41 -5.84 -16.72 18.36
N SER A 42 -6.10 -15.74 19.24
CA SER A 42 -7.33 -14.93 19.20
C SER A 42 -7.42 -14.09 17.92
N LEU A 43 -6.33 -13.45 17.50
CA LEU A 43 -6.27 -12.71 16.24
C LEU A 43 -6.39 -13.63 15.02
N SER A 44 -5.76 -14.81 15.08
CA SER A 44 -5.83 -15.81 14.01
C SER A 44 -7.26 -16.32 13.88
N LEU A 45 -7.95 -16.63 14.98
CA LEU A 45 -9.36 -17.02 14.94
C LEU A 45 -10.24 -15.92 14.35
N LEU A 46 -10.04 -14.67 14.76
CA LEU A 46 -10.83 -13.53 14.26
C LEU A 46 -10.74 -13.42 12.73
N VAL A 47 -9.56 -13.66 12.15
CA VAL A 47 -9.36 -13.62 10.70
C VAL A 47 -9.78 -14.92 10.03
N VAL A 48 -9.30 -16.08 10.51
CA VAL A 48 -9.45 -17.38 9.83
C VAL A 48 -10.88 -17.89 9.88
N LEU A 49 -11.62 -17.66 10.97
CA LEU A 49 -12.97 -18.18 11.15
C LEU A 49 -13.95 -17.72 10.06
N PRO A 50 -14.09 -16.42 9.72
CA PRO A 50 -15.00 -16.01 8.65
C PRO A 50 -14.62 -16.59 7.28
N PHE A 51 -13.33 -16.70 6.95
CA PHE A 51 -12.89 -17.34 5.71
C PHE A 51 -13.14 -18.85 5.70
N ALA A 52 -12.92 -19.53 6.82
CA ALA A 52 -13.22 -20.95 6.97
C ALA A 52 -14.73 -21.22 6.85
N MET A 53 -15.56 -20.37 7.45
CA MET A 53 -17.02 -20.44 7.31
C MET A 53 -17.48 -20.16 5.87
N MET A 54 -16.85 -19.20 5.18
CA MET A 54 -17.10 -18.95 3.76
C MET A 54 -16.75 -20.17 2.89
N ALA A 55 -15.60 -20.81 3.16
CA ALA A 55 -15.22 -22.04 2.46
C ALA A 55 -16.20 -23.19 2.76
N TYR A 56 -16.60 -23.35 4.02
CA TYR A 56 -17.56 -24.38 4.44
C TYR A 56 -18.96 -24.19 3.84
N THR A 57 -19.45 -22.96 3.77
CA THR A 57 -20.75 -22.67 3.11
C THR A 57 -20.68 -22.90 1.60
N THR A 58 -19.54 -22.63 0.97
CA THR A 58 -19.34 -22.90 -0.46
C THR A 58 -19.38 -24.39 -0.77
N THR A 59 -18.87 -25.26 0.12
CA THR A 59 -18.93 -26.72 -0.11
C THR A 59 -20.35 -27.26 -0.03
N GLN A 60 -21.29 -26.59 0.66
CA GLN A 60 -22.70 -26.98 0.72
C GLN A 60 -23.43 -26.80 -0.62
N MET A 61 -22.98 -25.88 -1.49
CA MET A 61 -23.56 -25.68 -2.83
C MET A 61 -23.12 -26.73 -3.86
N GLY A 62 -22.07 -27.52 -3.55
CA GLY A 62 -21.46 -28.44 -4.50
C GLY A 62 -20.73 -27.75 -5.67
N TRP A 63 -19.95 -28.52 -6.43
CA TRP A 63 -19.17 -27.98 -7.55
C TRP A 63 -20.03 -27.41 -8.68
N SER A 64 -21.19 -28.02 -8.95
CA SER A 64 -22.14 -27.55 -9.96
C SER A 64 -22.77 -26.21 -9.59
N GLY A 65 -23.25 -26.05 -8.35
CA GLY A 65 -23.85 -24.80 -7.87
C GLY A 65 -22.84 -23.65 -7.83
N PHE A 66 -21.59 -23.95 -7.49
CA PHE A 66 -20.49 -22.99 -7.57
C PHE A 66 -20.26 -22.51 -9.01
N TRP A 67 -20.13 -23.44 -9.97
CA TRP A 67 -19.89 -23.08 -11.36
C TRP A 67 -21.06 -22.32 -11.99
N GLU A 68 -22.30 -22.72 -11.67
CA GLU A 68 -23.50 -22.01 -12.10
C GLU A 68 -23.52 -20.57 -11.58
N THR A 69 -23.21 -20.36 -10.29
CA THR A 69 -23.17 -19.04 -9.66
C THR A 69 -22.11 -18.14 -10.30
N ILE A 70 -20.88 -18.62 -10.48
CA ILE A 70 -19.80 -17.82 -11.08
C ILE A 70 -20.05 -17.56 -12.57
N SER A 71 -20.74 -18.47 -13.26
CA SER A 71 -21.06 -18.32 -14.68
C SER A 71 -22.23 -17.37 -14.94
N GLN A 72 -22.92 -16.88 -13.90
CA GLN A 72 -24.00 -15.92 -14.07
C GLN A 72 -23.46 -14.63 -14.70
N PRO A 73 -24.14 -14.08 -15.73
CA PRO A 73 -23.68 -12.89 -16.44
C PRO A 73 -23.39 -11.70 -15.52
N GLN A 74 -24.23 -11.50 -14.50
CA GLN A 74 -24.09 -10.45 -13.50
C GLN A 74 -22.81 -10.58 -12.65
N VAL A 75 -22.45 -11.81 -12.26
CA VAL A 75 -21.25 -12.08 -11.45
C VAL A 75 -20.00 -11.85 -12.29
N ILE A 76 -20.00 -12.33 -13.53
CA ILE A 76 -18.89 -12.10 -14.46
C ILE A 76 -18.71 -10.60 -14.74
N ALA A 77 -19.81 -9.87 -14.97
CA ALA A 77 -19.77 -8.42 -15.20
C ALA A 77 -19.17 -7.68 -13.99
N ALA A 78 -19.62 -7.99 -12.78
CA ALA A 78 -19.11 -7.39 -11.55
C ALA A 78 -17.63 -7.69 -11.29
N ILE A 79 -17.18 -8.93 -11.54
CA ILE A 79 -15.77 -9.32 -11.43
C ILE A 79 -14.93 -8.57 -12.46
N LYS A 80 -15.36 -8.54 -13.73
CA LYS A 80 -14.64 -7.85 -14.80
C LYS A 80 -14.53 -6.36 -14.50
N LEU A 81 -15.62 -5.71 -14.13
CA LEU A 81 -15.64 -4.29 -13.78
C LEU A 81 -14.69 -3.99 -12.61
N SER A 82 -14.81 -4.74 -11.51
CA SER A 82 -13.98 -4.56 -10.31
C SER A 82 -12.49 -4.69 -10.62
N LEU A 83 -12.09 -5.75 -11.33
CA LEU A 83 -10.68 -5.99 -11.68
C LEU A 83 -10.18 -4.95 -12.69
N TRP A 84 -10.97 -4.64 -13.71
CA TRP A 84 -10.57 -3.71 -14.77
C TRP A 84 -10.42 -2.29 -14.25
N VAL A 85 -11.40 -1.80 -13.49
CA VAL A 85 -11.38 -0.44 -12.94
C VAL A 85 -10.30 -0.30 -11.86
N SER A 86 -10.09 -1.33 -11.03
CA SER A 86 -8.98 -1.36 -10.06
C SER A 86 -7.62 -1.35 -10.75
N PHE A 87 -7.48 -2.08 -11.86
CA PHE A 87 -6.24 -2.10 -12.65
C PHE A 87 -5.98 -0.74 -13.30
N LEU A 88 -6.99 -0.11 -13.90
CA LEU A 88 -6.85 1.23 -14.48
C LEU A 88 -6.52 2.29 -13.41
N ALA A 89 -7.14 2.20 -12.22
CA ALA A 89 -6.80 3.04 -11.09
C ALA A 89 -5.33 2.83 -10.69
N MET A 90 -4.88 1.58 -10.59
CA MET A 90 -3.50 1.22 -10.30
C MET A 90 -2.50 1.86 -11.26
N LEU A 91 -2.71 1.73 -12.58
CA LEU A 91 -1.85 2.37 -13.57
C LEU A 91 -1.82 3.90 -13.42
N THR A 92 -2.99 4.49 -13.17
CA THR A 92 -3.12 5.94 -12.94
C THR A 92 -2.27 6.39 -11.76
N ASN A 93 -2.40 5.72 -10.63
CA ASN A 93 -1.65 6.07 -9.43
C ASN A 93 -0.17 5.69 -9.51
N MET A 94 0.21 4.66 -10.27
CA MET A 94 1.63 4.39 -10.54
C MET A 94 2.28 5.59 -11.22
N VAL A 95 1.58 6.28 -12.13
CA VAL A 95 2.11 7.49 -12.76
C VAL A 95 2.02 8.68 -11.81
N PHE A 96 0.82 9.06 -11.38
CA PHE A 96 0.60 10.29 -10.61
C PHE A 96 1.14 10.21 -9.18
N GLY A 97 1.05 9.05 -8.53
CA GLY A 97 1.62 8.82 -7.20
C GLY A 97 3.15 8.90 -7.21
N THR A 98 3.80 8.38 -8.25
CA THR A 98 5.27 8.54 -8.42
C THR A 98 5.64 9.99 -8.64
N LEU A 99 4.88 10.72 -9.47
CA LEU A 99 5.12 12.15 -9.68
C LEU A 99 4.94 12.96 -8.38
N VAL A 100 3.92 12.67 -7.59
CA VAL A 100 3.72 13.33 -6.30
C VAL A 100 4.83 12.96 -5.31
N ALA A 101 5.20 11.67 -5.20
CA ALA A 101 6.34 11.24 -4.39
C ALA A 101 7.62 11.96 -4.81
N TRP A 102 7.86 12.09 -6.12
CA TRP A 102 8.99 12.84 -6.66
C TRP A 102 8.98 14.30 -6.22
N VAL A 103 7.84 14.99 -6.38
CA VAL A 103 7.73 16.39 -5.99
C VAL A 103 7.96 16.56 -4.49
N LEU A 104 7.39 15.68 -3.67
CA LEU A 104 7.52 15.72 -2.22
C LEU A 104 8.93 15.37 -1.71
N VAL A 105 9.70 14.56 -2.44
CA VAL A 105 11.07 14.22 -2.04
C VAL A 105 12.08 15.23 -2.57
N ARG A 106 11.98 15.61 -3.84
CA ARG A 106 13.03 16.38 -4.54
C ARG A 106 12.91 17.90 -4.39
N TYR A 107 11.75 18.42 -4.00
CA TYR A 107 11.54 19.88 -3.88
C TYR A 107 11.19 20.29 -2.45
N GLU A 108 11.69 21.47 -2.06
CA GLU A 108 11.35 22.16 -0.82
C GLU A 108 10.48 23.38 -1.14
N PHE A 109 9.28 23.44 -0.55
CA PHE A 109 8.33 24.53 -0.75
C PHE A 109 7.37 24.63 0.44
N TRP A 110 6.83 25.83 0.68
CA TRP A 110 6.04 26.14 1.88
C TRP A 110 4.80 25.24 2.08
N GLY A 111 4.13 24.82 1.00
CA GLY A 111 2.94 23.97 1.04
C GLY A 111 3.20 22.46 1.18
N LYS A 112 4.46 22.01 1.30
CA LYS A 112 4.84 20.59 1.27
C LYS A 112 4.19 19.76 2.37
N SER A 113 4.04 20.31 3.57
CA SER A 113 3.37 19.63 4.68
C SER A 113 1.88 19.43 4.41
N LEU A 114 1.20 20.43 3.84
CA LEU A 114 -0.21 20.32 3.47
C LEU A 114 -0.42 19.24 2.41
N ILE A 115 0.41 19.20 1.36
CA ILE A 115 0.30 18.15 0.33
C ILE A 115 0.55 16.77 0.93
N ASN A 116 1.55 16.61 1.80
CA ASN A 116 1.76 15.34 2.52
C ASN A 116 0.51 14.92 3.32
N ALA A 117 -0.14 15.85 4.01
CA ALA A 117 -1.37 15.56 4.75
C ALA A 117 -2.54 15.21 3.82
N LEU A 118 -2.67 15.88 2.68
CA LEU A 118 -3.69 15.56 1.67
C LEU A 118 -3.48 14.18 1.04
N VAL A 119 -2.23 13.75 0.86
CA VAL A 119 -1.92 12.39 0.41
C VAL A 119 -2.41 11.36 1.42
N ASP A 120 -2.30 11.60 2.72
CA ASP A 120 -2.74 10.65 3.76
C ASP A 120 -4.22 10.81 4.16
N LEU A 121 -4.87 11.87 3.70
CA LEU A 121 -6.27 12.16 3.99
C LEU A 121 -7.20 10.96 3.74
N PRO A 122 -7.04 10.16 2.65
CA PRO A 122 -7.90 8.99 2.42
C PRO A 122 -7.83 7.93 3.52
N PHE A 123 -6.72 7.84 4.27
CA PHE A 123 -6.61 6.91 5.41
C PHE A 123 -7.26 7.45 6.68
N ALA A 124 -7.36 8.77 6.81
CA ALA A 124 -8.02 9.40 7.95
C ALA A 124 -9.55 9.42 7.80
N LEU A 125 -10.06 9.38 6.57
CA LEU A 125 -11.48 9.47 6.29
C LEU A 125 -12.16 8.09 6.27
N PRO A 126 -13.37 7.96 6.84
CA PRO A 126 -14.21 6.81 6.56
C PRO A 126 -14.48 6.70 5.05
N THR A 127 -14.37 5.50 4.49
CA THR A 127 -14.53 5.29 3.03
C THR A 127 -15.91 5.71 2.53
N ALA A 128 -16.95 5.51 3.33
CA ALA A 128 -18.30 6.00 3.05
C ALA A 128 -18.37 7.52 2.91
N VAL A 129 -17.66 8.26 3.77
CA VAL A 129 -17.59 9.73 3.71
C VAL A 129 -16.88 10.17 2.44
N THR A 130 -15.80 9.50 2.05
CA THR A 130 -15.11 9.76 0.77
C THR A 130 -16.05 9.51 -0.42
N GLY A 131 -16.80 8.40 -0.42
CA GLY A 131 -17.76 8.06 -1.47
C GLY A 131 -18.86 9.13 -1.65
N ILE A 132 -19.53 9.51 -0.56
CA ILE A 132 -20.59 10.52 -0.58
C ILE A 132 -20.04 11.89 -1.01
N SER A 133 -18.86 12.26 -0.52
CA SER A 133 -18.21 13.52 -0.88
C SER A 133 -17.87 13.57 -2.36
N LEU A 134 -17.31 12.49 -2.92
CA LEU A 134 -17.03 12.40 -4.35
C LEU A 134 -18.31 12.39 -5.19
N ALA A 135 -19.33 11.61 -4.79
CA ALA A 135 -20.62 11.61 -5.47
C ALA A 135 -21.24 13.01 -5.52
N THR A 136 -21.18 13.75 -4.41
CA THR A 136 -21.71 15.13 -4.31
C THR A 136 -20.89 16.12 -5.15
N LEU A 137 -19.56 15.99 -5.15
CA LEU A 137 -18.67 16.87 -5.94
C LEU A 137 -18.86 16.66 -7.44
N TYR A 138 -19.01 15.41 -7.86
CA TYR A 138 -19.08 14.99 -9.26
C TYR A 138 -20.51 14.79 -9.79
N ALA A 139 -21.54 15.03 -8.98
CA ALA A 139 -22.92 15.11 -9.43
C ALA A 139 -23.10 16.21 -10.50
N PRO A 140 -24.07 16.09 -11.42
CA PRO A 140 -24.29 17.11 -12.46
C PRO A 140 -24.51 18.54 -11.94
N ASN A 141 -25.09 18.66 -10.74
CA ASN A 141 -25.28 19.92 -10.01
C ASN A 141 -24.19 20.18 -8.94
N GLY A 142 -23.16 19.36 -8.88
CA GLY A 142 -22.04 19.45 -7.97
C GLY A 142 -20.99 20.47 -8.43
N LEU A 143 -20.10 20.87 -7.51
CA LEU A 143 -19.10 21.92 -7.75
C LEU A 143 -18.18 21.61 -8.94
N ILE A 144 -17.82 20.33 -9.11
CA ILE A 144 -16.96 19.83 -10.19
C ILE A 144 -17.80 19.26 -11.33
N GLY A 145 -18.79 18.42 -11.03
CA GLY A 145 -19.59 17.73 -12.04
C GLY A 145 -20.36 18.67 -12.98
N GLN A 146 -20.74 19.86 -12.53
CA GLN A 146 -21.36 20.90 -13.38
C GLN A 146 -20.50 21.30 -14.59
N TRP A 147 -19.17 21.20 -14.49
CA TRP A 147 -18.27 21.52 -15.60
C TRP A 147 -18.26 20.42 -16.66
N PHE A 148 -18.33 19.16 -16.23
CA PHE A 148 -18.40 18.00 -17.11
C PHE A 148 -19.79 17.83 -17.75
N ALA A 149 -20.84 18.19 -17.01
CA ALA A 149 -22.21 18.17 -17.51
C ALA A 149 -22.43 19.10 -18.72
N LYS A 150 -21.65 20.19 -18.84
CA LYS A 150 -21.67 21.07 -20.04
C LYS A 150 -21.23 20.36 -21.32
N PHE A 151 -20.48 19.27 -21.19
CA PHE A 151 -20.00 18.43 -22.29
C PHE A 151 -20.75 17.09 -22.36
N ASP A 152 -21.88 16.97 -21.64
CA ASP A 152 -22.68 15.75 -21.55
C ASP A 152 -21.91 14.53 -20.97
N ILE A 153 -20.88 14.80 -20.17
CA ILE A 153 -20.07 13.76 -19.50
C ILE A 153 -20.57 13.62 -18.05
N GLN A 154 -21.16 12.46 -17.74
CA GLN A 154 -21.57 12.11 -16.38
C GLN A 154 -20.44 11.37 -15.68
N VAL A 155 -20.03 11.87 -14.50
CA VAL A 155 -18.92 11.29 -13.73
C VAL A 155 -19.46 10.49 -12.55
N ALA A 156 -20.34 11.07 -11.72
CA ALA A 156 -21.04 10.32 -10.68
C ALA A 156 -21.96 9.26 -11.31
N PHE A 157 -22.12 8.13 -10.63
CA PHE A 157 -22.97 6.99 -11.02
C PHE A 157 -22.53 6.29 -12.32
N THR A 158 -21.24 6.39 -12.65
CA THR A 158 -20.65 5.71 -13.82
C THR A 158 -19.36 4.97 -13.43
N PRO A 159 -18.85 4.07 -14.29
CA PRO A 159 -17.53 3.46 -14.12
C PRO A 159 -16.38 4.47 -13.94
N ILE A 160 -16.51 5.68 -14.49
CA ILE A 160 -15.53 6.76 -14.32
C ILE A 160 -15.51 7.24 -12.86
N GLY A 161 -16.69 7.37 -12.25
CA GLY A 161 -16.82 7.70 -10.83
C GLY A 161 -16.19 6.63 -9.92
N ILE A 162 -16.41 5.35 -10.25
CA ILE A 162 -15.77 4.22 -9.54
C ILE A 162 -14.25 4.34 -9.67
N TRP A 163 -13.73 4.53 -10.88
CA TRP A 163 -12.30 4.71 -11.13
C TRP A 163 -11.70 5.86 -10.30
N LEU A 164 -12.36 7.02 -10.27
CA LEU A 164 -11.93 8.17 -9.47
C LEU A 164 -11.92 7.86 -7.96
N ALA A 165 -12.96 7.18 -7.45
CA ALA A 165 -13.01 6.79 -6.05
C ALA A 165 -11.86 5.85 -5.68
N LEU A 166 -11.59 4.85 -6.53
CA LEU A 166 -10.46 3.94 -6.32
C LEU A 166 -9.13 4.69 -6.38
N VAL A 167 -8.95 5.59 -7.35
CA VAL A 167 -7.76 6.46 -7.46
C VAL A 167 -7.54 7.20 -6.15
N VAL A 168 -8.54 7.89 -5.62
CA VAL A 168 -8.42 8.69 -4.37
C VAL A 168 -8.13 7.80 -3.17
N VAL A 169 -8.91 6.74 -2.95
CA VAL A 169 -8.80 5.91 -1.74
C VAL A 169 -7.49 5.13 -1.68
N SER A 170 -6.92 4.80 -2.84
CA SER A 170 -5.71 3.99 -2.91
C SER A 170 -4.46 4.75 -3.38
N PHE A 171 -4.57 6.04 -3.66
CA PHE A 171 -3.44 6.95 -3.96
C PHE A 171 -2.25 6.84 -2.99
N PRO A 172 -2.46 6.81 -1.66
CA PRO A 172 -1.34 6.89 -0.72
C PRO A 172 -0.43 5.66 -0.79
N PHE A 173 -0.92 4.50 -1.26
CA PHE A 173 -0.12 3.26 -1.34
C PHE A 173 1.08 3.40 -2.28
N ILE A 174 0.91 4.05 -3.44
CA ILE A 174 2.03 4.28 -4.36
C ILE A 174 2.98 5.33 -3.76
N VAL A 175 2.45 6.45 -3.28
CA VAL A 175 3.30 7.53 -2.74
C VAL A 175 4.16 7.02 -1.59
N ARG A 176 3.56 6.30 -0.64
CA ARG A 176 4.26 5.80 0.56
C ARG A 176 5.19 4.62 0.28
N ALA A 177 4.99 3.90 -0.83
CA ALA A 177 5.96 2.89 -1.29
C ALA A 177 7.19 3.54 -1.97
N VAL A 178 6.97 4.54 -2.81
CA VAL A 178 8.02 5.18 -3.64
C VAL A 178 8.85 6.19 -2.85
N GLN A 179 8.20 6.99 -2.00
CA GLN A 179 8.83 8.09 -1.26
C GLN A 179 10.08 7.69 -0.44
N PRO A 180 10.07 6.61 0.38
CA PRO A 180 11.26 6.25 1.16
C PRO A 180 12.43 5.83 0.26
N VAL A 181 12.16 5.08 -0.81
CA VAL A 181 13.20 4.62 -1.75
C VAL A 181 13.81 5.79 -2.51
N LEU A 182 12.97 6.73 -2.96
CA LEU A 182 13.46 7.93 -3.65
C LEU A 182 14.26 8.86 -2.72
N ALA A 183 13.91 8.92 -1.43
CA ALA A 183 14.64 9.71 -0.44
C ALA A 183 16.00 9.09 -0.08
N GLU A 184 16.12 7.76 -0.13
CA GLU A 184 17.37 7.04 0.10
C GLU A 184 18.32 7.08 -1.12
N LEU A 185 17.77 7.22 -2.33
CA LEU A 185 18.57 7.31 -3.56
C LEU A 185 19.49 8.53 -3.54
N SER A 186 20.81 8.27 -3.47
CA SER A 186 21.81 9.33 -3.39
C SER A 186 21.83 10.19 -4.65
N VAL A 187 21.97 11.51 -4.45
CA VAL A 187 22.05 12.49 -5.54
C VAL A 187 23.30 12.27 -6.40
N GLU A 188 24.33 11.63 -5.84
CA GLU A 188 25.59 11.29 -6.51
C GLU A 188 25.38 10.44 -7.78
N PHE A 189 24.38 9.54 -7.81
CA PHE A 189 24.06 8.77 -9.01
C PHE A 189 23.50 9.65 -10.14
N GLU A 190 22.72 10.67 -9.78
CA GLU A 190 22.21 11.65 -10.74
C GLU A 190 23.33 12.55 -11.27
N GLU A 191 24.21 13.03 -10.39
CA GLU A 191 25.38 13.83 -10.74
C GLU A 191 26.36 13.06 -11.64
N ALA A 192 26.65 11.80 -11.32
CA ALA A 192 27.49 10.93 -12.15
C ALA A 192 26.90 10.76 -13.55
N SER A 193 25.57 10.58 -13.66
CA SER A 193 24.90 10.49 -14.95
C SER A 193 24.99 11.80 -15.75
N ALA A 194 24.90 12.95 -15.07
CA ALA A 194 25.01 14.26 -15.70
C ALA A 194 26.44 14.54 -16.20
N VAL A 195 27.46 14.13 -15.45
CA VAL A 195 28.88 14.22 -15.86
C VAL A 195 29.16 13.35 -17.10
N LEU A 196 28.49 12.20 -17.21
CA LEU A 196 28.55 11.33 -18.41
C LEU A 196 27.75 11.88 -19.60
N GLY A 197 27.17 13.08 -19.51
CA GLY A 197 26.43 13.74 -20.58
C GLY A 197 24.99 13.26 -20.76
N ALA A 198 24.43 12.51 -19.79
CA ALA A 198 23.04 12.09 -19.84
C ALA A 198 22.09 13.29 -19.65
N ASN A 199 21.01 13.34 -20.43
CA ASN A 199 19.93 14.28 -20.20
C ASN A 199 19.00 13.79 -19.07
N ARG A 200 18.18 14.69 -18.51
CA ARG A 200 17.31 14.39 -17.34
C ARG A 200 16.37 13.20 -17.56
N LEU A 201 15.84 13.03 -18.78
CA LEU A 201 14.97 11.89 -19.11
C LEU A 201 15.74 10.57 -19.12
N THR A 202 17.00 10.61 -19.58
CA THR A 202 17.89 9.44 -19.58
C THR A 202 18.29 9.07 -18.14
N THR A 203 18.64 10.06 -17.32
CA THR A 203 18.90 9.86 -15.88
C THR A 203 17.69 9.24 -15.20
N PHE A 204 16.50 9.81 -15.40
CA PHE A 204 15.27 9.24 -14.84
C PHE A 204 15.05 7.80 -15.32
N GLY A 205 15.04 7.55 -16.63
CA GLY A 205 14.68 6.24 -17.17
C GLY A 205 15.71 5.13 -16.94
N LYS A 206 17.01 5.46 -16.87
CA LYS A 206 18.09 4.46 -16.78
C LYS A 206 18.76 4.36 -15.41
N VAL A 207 18.63 5.38 -14.56
CA VAL A 207 19.27 5.40 -13.24
C VAL A 207 18.22 5.31 -12.15
N ILE A 208 17.21 6.17 -12.19
CA ILE A 208 16.27 6.30 -11.07
C ILE A 208 15.13 5.31 -11.16
N LEU A 209 14.47 5.21 -12.32
CA LEU A 209 13.31 4.34 -12.52
C LEU A 209 13.62 2.88 -12.19
N PRO A 210 14.75 2.28 -12.61
CA PRO A 210 15.09 0.89 -12.25
C PRO A 210 15.16 0.64 -10.74
N GLU A 211 15.67 1.61 -9.97
CA GLU A 211 15.72 1.51 -8.50
C GLU A 211 14.34 1.72 -7.85
N LEU A 212 13.47 2.50 -8.49
CA LEU A 212 12.08 2.66 -8.03
C LEU A 212 11.18 1.47 -8.40
N LEU A 213 11.52 0.66 -9.41
CA LEU A 213 10.66 -0.43 -9.91
C LEU A 213 10.23 -1.43 -8.82
N PRO A 214 11.13 -1.95 -7.96
CA PRO A 214 10.72 -2.87 -6.89
C PRO A 214 9.67 -2.25 -5.96
N ALA A 215 9.89 -1.00 -5.55
CA ALA A 215 8.95 -0.25 -4.72
C ALA A 215 7.62 0.02 -5.42
N LEU A 216 7.67 0.34 -6.72
CA LEU A 216 6.48 0.55 -7.54
C LEU A 216 5.64 -0.72 -7.65
N PHE A 217 6.25 -1.88 -7.88
CA PHE A 217 5.51 -3.13 -7.94
C PHE A 217 4.92 -3.54 -6.59
N MET A 218 5.65 -3.32 -5.49
CA MET A 218 5.12 -3.55 -4.14
C MET A 218 3.94 -2.62 -3.84
N GLY A 219 4.09 -1.32 -4.11
CA GLY A 219 3.05 -0.32 -3.96
C GLY A 219 1.83 -0.63 -4.83
N ALA A 220 2.05 -1.00 -6.10
CA ALA A 220 1.01 -1.37 -7.05
C ALA A 220 0.23 -2.61 -6.61
N GLY A 221 0.92 -3.64 -6.10
CA GLY A 221 0.27 -4.84 -5.56
C GLY A 221 -0.62 -4.53 -4.34
N MET A 222 -0.11 -3.74 -3.38
CA MET A 222 -0.89 -3.34 -2.21
C MET A 222 -2.08 -2.46 -2.60
N MET A 223 -1.86 -1.50 -3.50
CA MET A 223 -2.89 -0.62 -4.01
C MET A 223 -3.98 -1.40 -4.74
N PHE A 224 -3.61 -2.33 -5.63
CA PHE A 224 -4.54 -3.17 -6.37
C PHE A 224 -5.39 -4.03 -5.42
N ALA A 225 -4.75 -4.70 -4.46
CA ALA A 225 -5.46 -5.47 -3.43
C ALA A 225 -6.46 -4.59 -2.66
N ARG A 226 -6.04 -3.38 -2.28
CA ARG A 226 -6.91 -2.41 -1.60
C ARG A 226 -8.08 -1.97 -2.48
N ALA A 227 -7.84 -1.67 -3.75
CA ALA A 227 -8.85 -1.19 -4.69
C ALA A 227 -9.88 -2.28 -5.00
N THR A 228 -9.45 -3.54 -5.19
CA THR A 228 -10.36 -4.67 -5.43
C THR A 228 -11.27 -4.99 -4.24
N GLY A 229 -10.80 -4.70 -3.02
CA GLY A 229 -11.58 -4.89 -1.80
C GLY A 229 -12.39 -3.66 -1.38
N GLU A 230 -12.39 -2.58 -2.17
CA GLU A 230 -13.08 -1.36 -1.81
C GLU A 230 -14.57 -1.45 -2.14
N TYR A 231 -15.40 -1.31 -1.09
CA TYR A 231 -16.85 -1.26 -1.22
C TYR A 231 -17.44 0.07 -0.75
N GLY A 232 -16.94 0.60 0.38
CA GLY A 232 -17.56 1.69 1.11
C GLY A 232 -17.67 2.99 0.32
N SER A 233 -16.67 3.35 -0.48
CA SER A 233 -16.71 4.53 -1.36
C SER A 233 -17.43 4.24 -2.68
N VAL A 234 -17.28 3.01 -3.21
CA VAL A 234 -17.80 2.59 -4.51
C VAL A 234 -19.33 2.57 -4.52
N ILE A 235 -19.97 2.04 -3.46
CA ILE A 235 -21.43 1.93 -3.44
C ILE A 235 -22.14 3.29 -3.56
N PHE A 236 -21.59 4.34 -2.93
CA PHE A 236 -22.20 5.67 -2.98
C PHE A 236 -21.96 6.39 -4.30
N ILE A 237 -20.82 6.14 -4.96
CA ILE A 237 -20.51 6.80 -6.24
C ILE A 237 -21.02 6.03 -7.46
N ALA A 238 -21.20 4.72 -7.37
CA ALA A 238 -21.71 3.89 -8.46
C ALA A 238 -23.24 3.97 -8.58
N GLY A 239 -23.97 4.23 -7.49
CA GLY A 239 -25.44 4.33 -7.51
C GLY A 239 -26.17 3.00 -7.44
N ASN A 240 -25.42 1.87 -7.35
CA ASN A 240 -25.94 0.52 -7.18
C ASN A 240 -27.00 0.14 -8.25
N ILE A 241 -26.77 0.49 -9.52
CA ILE A 241 -27.67 0.16 -10.63
C ILE A 241 -27.10 -1.09 -11.34
N PRO A 242 -27.76 -2.26 -11.24
CA PRO A 242 -27.28 -3.47 -11.91
C PRO A 242 -27.16 -3.25 -13.42
N MET A 243 -26.03 -3.68 -14.01
CA MET A 243 -25.74 -3.67 -15.46
C MET A 243 -25.49 -2.30 -16.13
N GLU A 244 -25.56 -1.19 -15.40
CA GLU A 244 -25.23 0.15 -15.92
C GLU A 244 -24.00 0.79 -15.25
N SER A 245 -23.71 0.37 -14.02
CA SER A 245 -22.62 0.89 -13.18
C SER A 245 -21.52 -0.14 -12.99
#